data_AF-A0A803TIT5-F1
#
_entry.id   AF-A0A803TIT5-F1
#
_cell.length_a   1.000
_cell.length_b   1.000
_cell.length_c   1.000
_cell.angle_alpha   90.00
_cell.angle_beta   90.00
_cell.angle_gamma   90.00
#
_symmetry.space_group_name_H-M   'P 1'
#
loop_
_entity.id
_entity.type
_entity.pdbx_description
1 polymer ?
#
loop_
_entity_poly.entity_id
_entity_poly.type
_entity_poly.pdbx_seq_one_letter_code
_entity_poly.pdbx_strand_id
1 'polypeptide(L)'
;PVDSWRLTGAASGASRALLLEALSLEEILRLYNQPINEEQAWAVCYQCCGSLRRESTPGRRVESPSDIRIARDGAVTLDPGAGPGGAGRSRPFP
;
A
#
# COMPACT_ATOMS: atom_id res chain seq x y z
N PRO A 1 21.56 25.36 7.77
CA PRO A 1 21.81 24.31 8.80
C PRO A 1 20.48 23.92 9.46
N VAL A 2 19.79 22.97 8.84
CA VAL A 2 18.40 22.59 9.16
C VAL A 2 18.38 21.10 9.49
N ASP A 3 18.46 20.79 10.78
CA ASP A 3 18.25 19.46 11.32
C ASP A 3 17.40 19.59 12.61
N SER A 4 16.08 19.74 12.42
CA SER A 4 15.12 19.80 13.54
C SER A 4 13.97 18.82 13.34
N TRP A 5 14.29 17.55 13.06
CA TRP A 5 13.32 16.45 13.05
C TRP A 5 13.67 15.40 14.12
N ARG A 6 13.63 15.80 15.38
CA ARG A 6 13.59 14.91 16.55
C ARG A 6 12.89 15.74 17.64
N LEU A 7 11.78 15.39 18.27
CA LEU A 7 11.11 14.13 18.61
C LEU A 7 9.60 14.47 18.69
N THR A 8 8.64 13.58 18.45
CA THR A 8 8.01 12.77 19.50
C THR A 8 6.96 11.85 18.85
N GLY A 9 7.04 10.54 19.11
CA GLY A 9 5.86 9.66 19.09
C GLY A 9 5.27 9.19 17.76
N ALA A 10 6.06 8.63 16.83
CA ALA A 10 5.55 7.79 15.73
C ALA A 10 6.64 6.87 15.10
N ALA A 11 7.75 6.65 15.80
CA ALA A 11 9.00 6.17 15.20
C ALA A 11 9.06 4.66 14.90
N SER A 12 8.01 3.87 15.17
CA SER A 12 8.09 2.42 14.96
C SER A 12 7.66 1.96 13.56
N GLY A 13 6.80 2.72 12.87
CA GLY A 13 6.30 2.39 11.52
C GLY A 13 7.19 2.97 10.41
N ALA A 14 7.49 4.27 10.50
CA ALA A 14 8.29 4.99 9.52
C ALA A 14 9.72 4.43 9.38
N SER A 15 10.35 3.99 10.47
CA SER A 15 11.69 3.41 10.44
C SER A 15 11.75 2.02 9.77
N ARG A 16 10.64 1.27 9.74
CA ARG A 16 10.53 0.04 8.94
C ARG A 16 10.25 0.33 7.47
N ALA A 17 9.49 1.39 7.15
CA ALA A 17 9.23 1.85 5.79
C ALA A 17 10.42 2.58 5.13
N LEU A 18 11.47 2.90 5.90
CA LEU A 18 12.77 3.32 5.36
C LEU A 18 13.77 2.15 5.24
N LEU A 19 13.57 1.06 6.01
CA LEU A 19 14.36 -0.18 5.94
C LEU A 19 13.85 -1.16 4.86
N LEU A 20 12.56 -1.12 4.59
CA LEU A 20 11.90 -1.68 3.43
C LEU A 20 11.63 -0.46 2.54
N GLU A 21 12.26 -0.29 1.38
CA GLU A 21 12.13 0.90 0.53
C GLU A 21 10.70 1.08 -0.08
N ALA A 22 9.64 0.92 0.72
CA ALA A 22 8.25 0.92 0.30
C ALA A 22 7.32 1.49 1.37
N LEU A 23 6.38 2.34 0.93
CA LEU A 23 5.29 2.89 1.74
C LEU A 23 3.99 2.20 1.39
N SER A 24 3.09 2.06 2.36
CA SER A 24 1.72 1.66 2.06
C SER A 24 0.95 2.76 1.33
N LEU A 25 -0.05 2.39 0.53
CA LEU A 25 -0.95 3.37 -0.08
C LEU A 25 -1.69 4.19 1.00
N GLU A 26 -2.02 3.59 2.14
CA GLU A 26 -2.60 4.30 3.28
C GLU A 26 -1.67 5.42 3.80
N GLU A 27 -0.38 5.13 4.00
CA GLU A 27 0.59 6.14 4.45
C GLU A 27 0.73 7.26 3.43
N ILE A 28 0.78 6.93 2.14
CA ILE A 28 0.86 7.93 1.06
C ILE A 28 -0.38 8.84 1.09
N LEU A 29 -1.58 8.27 1.15
CA LEU A 29 -2.82 9.04 1.23
C LEU A 29 -2.86 9.96 2.46
N ARG A 30 -2.38 9.47 3.62
CA ARG A 30 -2.29 10.28 4.84
C ARG A 30 -1.26 11.39 4.74
N LEU A 31 -0.10 11.12 4.15
CA LEU A 31 0.99 12.11 4.00
C LEU A 31 0.63 13.24 3.05
N TYR A 32 -0.01 12.91 1.93
CA TYR A 32 -0.39 13.89 0.93
C TYR A 32 -1.74 14.57 1.23
N ASN A 33 -2.54 14.00 2.13
CA ASN A 33 -3.85 14.50 2.56
C ASN A 33 -4.77 14.90 1.37
N GLN A 34 -4.65 14.17 0.27
CA GLN A 34 -5.42 14.34 -0.95
C GLN A 34 -5.65 12.96 -1.59
N PRO A 35 -6.76 12.75 -2.31
CA PRO A 35 -6.93 11.54 -3.11
C PRO A 35 -5.87 11.49 -4.21
N ILE A 36 -5.46 10.27 -4.57
CA ILE A 36 -4.60 10.06 -5.74
C ILE A 36 -5.33 10.52 -7.01
N ASN A 37 -4.59 11.08 -7.96
CA ASN A 37 -5.17 11.47 -9.25
C ASN A 37 -5.46 10.25 -10.14
N GLU A 38 -6.14 10.47 -11.25
CA GLU A 38 -6.53 9.41 -12.18
C GLU A 38 -5.31 8.64 -12.71
N GLU A 39 -4.27 9.33 -13.21
CA GLU A 39 -3.05 8.71 -13.71
C GLU A 39 -2.34 7.85 -12.65
N GLN A 40 -2.35 8.29 -11.39
CA GLN A 40 -1.80 7.53 -10.27
C GLN A 40 -2.64 6.29 -9.97
N ALA A 41 -3.97 6.41 -10.00
CA ALA A 41 -4.87 5.26 -9.85
C ALA A 41 -4.62 4.24 -10.97
N TRP A 42 -4.47 4.69 -12.22
CA TRP A 42 -4.12 3.84 -13.35
C TRP A 42 -2.77 3.13 -13.16
N ALA A 43 -1.72 3.86 -12.76
CA ALA A 43 -0.40 3.30 -12.52
C ALA A 43 -0.40 2.24 -11.41
N VAL A 44 -1.06 2.53 -10.28
CA VAL A 44 -1.19 1.61 -9.15
C VAL A 44 -1.93 0.34 -9.58
N CYS A 45 -3.06 0.48 -10.30
CA CYS A 45 -3.82 -0.66 -10.82
C CYS A 45 -2.99 -1.53 -11.77
N TYR A 46 -2.29 -0.92 -12.72
CA TYR A 46 -1.49 -1.64 -13.71
C TYR A 46 -0.36 -2.43 -13.05
N GLN A 47 0.42 -1.77 -12.19
CA GLN A 47 1.57 -2.40 -11.53
C GLN A 47 1.14 -3.47 -10.52
N CYS A 48 0.06 -3.22 -9.76
CA CYS A 48 -0.47 -4.19 -8.80
C CYS A 48 -0.95 -5.47 -9.52
N CYS A 49 -1.69 -5.34 -10.62
CA CYS A 49 -2.09 -6.47 -11.45
C CYS A 49 -0.88 -7.22 -12.03
N GLY A 50 0.16 -6.50 -12.47
CA GLY A 50 1.41 -7.11 -12.93
C GLY A 50 2.08 -7.97 -11.86
N SER A 51 2.18 -7.46 -10.63
CA SER A 51 2.74 -8.19 -9.49
C SER A 51 1.88 -9.39 -9.08
N LEU A 52 0.57 -9.22 -9.01
CA LEU A 52 -0.38 -10.31 -8.74
C LEU A 52 -0.33 -11.42 -9.78
N ARG A 53 -0.08 -11.10 -11.05
CA ARG A 53 0.08 -12.12 -12.11
C ARG A 53 1.41 -12.89 -11.98
N ARG A 54 2.44 -12.28 -11.42
CA ARG A 54 3.74 -12.93 -11.17
C ARG A 54 3.69 -13.79 -9.92
N GLU A 55 2.96 -13.34 -8.90
CA GLU A 55 2.70 -14.08 -7.68
C GLU A 55 1.65 -15.16 -7.94
N SER A 56 2.06 -16.43 -8.09
CA SER A 56 1.13 -17.54 -8.35
C SER A 56 0.31 -17.93 -7.11
N THR A 57 0.01 -16.99 -6.22
CA THR A 57 -0.77 -17.21 -4.99
C THR A 57 -2.25 -16.93 -5.25
N PRO A 58 -3.07 -17.94 -5.57
CA PRO A 58 -4.50 -17.76 -5.73
C PRO A 58 -5.13 -17.27 -4.42
N GLY A 59 -6.10 -16.37 -4.55
CA GLY A 59 -6.94 -15.96 -3.43
C GLY A 59 -6.38 -14.83 -2.57
N ARG A 60 -5.36 -14.08 -2.99
CA ARG A 60 -4.98 -12.84 -2.27
C ARG A 60 -6.01 -11.74 -2.52
N ARG A 61 -6.51 -11.13 -1.45
CA ARG A 61 -7.49 -10.04 -1.53
C ARG A 61 -6.96 -8.82 -0.80
N VAL A 62 -7.19 -7.67 -1.42
CA VAL A 62 -6.97 -6.36 -0.82
C VAL A 62 -8.21 -6.01 -0.02
N GLU A 63 -8.07 -5.81 1.29
CA GLU A 63 -9.16 -5.38 2.17
C GLU A 63 -8.99 -3.91 2.57
N SER A 64 -7.75 -3.41 2.57
CA SER A 64 -7.40 -2.05 2.98
C SER A 64 -6.28 -1.44 2.11
N PRO A 65 -6.20 -0.09 1.97
CA PRO A 65 -5.05 0.57 1.34
C PRO A 65 -3.72 0.30 2.05
N SER A 66 -3.74 -0.14 3.32
CA SER A 66 -2.53 -0.60 4.03
C SER A 66 -1.92 -1.87 3.42
N ASP A 67 -2.73 -2.65 2.70
CA ASP A 67 -2.31 -3.93 2.09
C ASP A 67 -1.56 -3.70 0.78
N ILE A 68 -1.57 -2.48 0.23
CA ILE A 68 -0.87 -2.13 -1.01
C ILE A 68 0.44 -1.44 -0.65
N ARG A 69 1.57 -1.99 -1.09
CA ARG A 69 2.91 -1.43 -0.87
C ARG A 69 3.46 -0.89 -2.17
N ILE A 70 3.92 0.36 -2.14
CA ILE A 70 4.53 1.08 -3.25
C ILE A 70 6.01 1.28 -2.91
N ALA A 71 6.88 0.60 -3.64
CA ALA A 71 8.32 0.70 -3.51
C ALA A 71 8.87 1.97 -4.17
N ARG A 72 10.09 2.35 -3.79
CA ARG A 72 10.78 3.55 -4.26
C ARG A 72 11.05 3.54 -5.78
N ASP A 73 11.21 2.36 -6.36
CA ASP A 73 11.36 2.14 -7.79
C ASP A 73 10.01 2.19 -8.55
N GLY A 74 8.90 2.37 -7.84
CA GLY A 74 7.54 2.40 -8.39
C GLY A 74 6.88 1.03 -8.49
N ALA A 75 7.52 -0.05 -8.01
CA ALA A 75 6.88 -1.36 -7.97
C ALA A 75 5.72 -1.37 -6.95
N VAL A 76 4.58 -1.95 -7.36
CA VAL A 76 3.39 -2.06 -6.51
C VAL A 76 3.13 -3.51 -6.19
N THR A 77 3.12 -3.85 -4.90
CA THR A 77 2.96 -5.23 -4.40
C THR A 77 1.89 -5.28 -3.30
N LEU A 78 1.40 -6.47 -2.98
CA LEU A 78 0.52 -6.66 -1.85
C LEU A 78 1.29 -7.12 -0.61
N ASP A 79 0.92 -6.60 0.55
CA ASP A 79 1.51 -6.93 1.83
C ASP A 79 1.34 -8.43 2.15
N PRO A 80 2.41 -9.16 2.54
CA PRO A 80 2.36 -10.59 2.90
C PRO A 80 1.24 -10.98 3.88
N GLY A 81 0.86 -10.06 4.76
CA GLY A 81 -0.22 -10.22 5.74
C GLY A 81 -1.63 -9.97 5.19
N ALA A 82 -1.78 -9.50 3.95
CA ALA A 82 -3.06 -9.45 3.25
C ALA A 82 -3.62 -10.86 3.15
N GLY A 83 -4.66 -11.13 3.95
CA GLY A 83 -5.17 -12.47 4.18
C GLY A 83 -5.61 -13.16 2.88
N PRO A 84 -5.66 -14.52 2.87
CA PRO A 84 -6.36 -15.23 1.81
C PRO A 84 -7.80 -14.74 1.82
N GLY A 85 -8.20 -14.07 0.73
CA GLY A 85 -9.52 -13.55 0.46
C GLY A 85 -10.56 -14.59 0.84
N GLY A 86 -11.16 -14.36 2.00
CA GLY A 86 -12.32 -15.12 2.42
C GLY A 86 -13.37 -14.99 1.32
N ALA A 87 -13.88 -16.13 0.87
CA ALA A 87 -14.95 -16.24 -0.10
C ALA A 87 -16.01 -15.15 0.16
N GLY A 88 -16.26 -14.36 -0.88
CA GLY A 88 -17.07 -13.16 -0.81
C GLY A 88 -18.41 -13.38 -0.10
N ARG A 89 -18.69 -12.51 0.87
CA ARG A 89 -20.05 -12.05 1.09
C ARG A 89 -20.11 -10.63 0.56
N SER A 90 -20.26 -10.51 -0.75
CA SER A 90 -20.82 -9.30 -1.37
C SER A 90 -22.16 -9.05 -0.68
N ARG A 91 -22.22 -8.05 0.20
CA ARG A 91 -23.50 -7.55 0.69
C ARG A 91 -24.13 -6.76 -0.46
N PRO A 92 -25.40 -7.00 -0.82
CA PRO A 92 -26.10 -6.07 -1.69
C PRO A 92 -26.24 -4.73 -0.96
N PHE A 93 -26.01 -3.63 -1.66
CA PHE A 93 -26.35 -2.30 -1.16
C PHE A 93 -27.87 -2.17 -0.97
N PRO A 94 -28.35 -1.43 0.04
CA PRO A 94 -29.77 -1.14 0.22
C PRO A 94 -30.31 -0.23 -0.88
#